data_AF-A0A968PDW2-F1
#
_entry.id   AF-A0A968PDW2-F1
#
_cell.length_a   1.000
_cell.length_b   1.000
_cell.length_c   1.000
_cell.angle_alpha   90.00
_cell.angle_beta   90.00
_cell.angle_gamma   90.00
#
_symmetry.space_group_name_H-M   'P 1'
#
loop_
_entity.id
_entity.type
_entity.pdbx_description
1 polymer ?
#
loop_
_entity_poly.entity_id
_entity_poly.type
_entity_poly.pdbx_seq_one_letter_code
_entity_poly.pdbx_strand_id
1 'polypeptide(L)'
;MLHALAAIVTLLVGSLLVTSTSHAAVHPVTGDPISTTFTVEVAGKSVPVTVYDDRDFAIFQWEKPGLVRITRQDGVPITEHRIRPVRMGMVGKVQGNVLEFQMDQPKPWIINLDKTRKLVIVPKVADPDFPDLLSPLVFDVKKLGADSTGQRDNTELIQKTIDTLPQGGTLYFPAGVYRTGSINLKSDMTLYLDHDAVLKGSADHKQHQFHTSYLYFVRAQKTQNLKILGNGIIDANGHDVRQACKRNATSARSPAGAWSSSTRRT
;
A
#
# COMPACT_ATOMS: atom_id res chain seq x y z
N MET A 1 -60.13 -48.57 -28.62
CA MET A 1 -60.45 -47.98 -27.29
C MET A 1 -59.25 -48.25 -26.39
N LEU A 2 -58.65 -47.36 -25.60
CA LEU A 2 -58.69 -45.91 -25.43
C LEU A 2 -57.60 -45.62 -24.34
N HIS A 3 -56.50 -44.94 -24.68
CA HIS A 3 -55.69 -44.04 -23.81
C HIS A 3 -54.84 -44.72 -22.69
N ALA A 4 -53.67 -44.23 -22.24
CA ALA A 4 -53.16 -42.87 -22.18
C ALA A 4 -51.60 -42.81 -22.20
N LEU A 5 -51.09 -41.76 -22.86
CA LEU A 5 -49.71 -41.27 -22.79
C LEU A 5 -49.50 -40.42 -21.53
N ALA A 6 -48.33 -40.54 -20.89
CA ALA A 6 -47.83 -39.54 -19.96
C ALA A 6 -46.45 -39.06 -20.43
N ALA A 7 -46.40 -37.81 -20.90
CA ALA A 7 -45.19 -37.12 -21.31
C ALA A 7 -44.52 -36.51 -20.08
N ILE A 8 -43.24 -36.80 -19.85
CA ILE A 8 -42.40 -36.11 -18.88
C ILE A 8 -41.58 -35.07 -19.63
N VAL A 9 -41.95 -33.80 -19.47
CA VAL A 9 -41.19 -32.64 -19.93
C VAL A 9 -40.14 -32.33 -18.87
N THR A 10 -38.87 -32.66 -19.13
CA THR A 10 -37.76 -32.23 -18.29
C THR A 10 -37.33 -30.84 -18.75
N LEU A 11 -37.69 -29.82 -17.96
CA LEU A 11 -37.33 -28.43 -18.17
C LEU A 11 -35.82 -28.25 -17.93
N LEU A 12 -35.04 -28.08 -19.00
CA LEU A 12 -33.63 -27.73 -18.91
C LEU A 12 -33.50 -26.24 -18.57
N VAL A 13 -33.33 -25.91 -17.29
CA VAL A 13 -33.00 -24.53 -16.88
C VAL A 13 -31.53 -24.29 -17.23
N GLY A 14 -31.30 -23.64 -18.36
CA GLY A 14 -29.98 -23.12 -18.73
C GLY A 14 -29.52 -22.13 -17.68
N SER A 15 -28.53 -22.54 -16.88
CA SER A 15 -27.84 -21.69 -15.93
C SER A 15 -27.16 -20.56 -16.68
N LEU A 16 -27.66 -19.34 -16.50
CA LEU A 16 -27.00 -18.11 -16.89
C LEU A 16 -25.69 -18.02 -16.09
N LEU A 17 -24.55 -18.24 -16.75
CA LEU A 17 -23.23 -17.97 -16.17
C LEU A 17 -23.13 -16.46 -15.96
N VAL A 18 -23.46 -16.00 -14.75
CA VAL A 18 -23.05 -14.68 -14.29
C VAL A 18 -21.54 -14.77 -14.10
N THR A 19 -20.79 -14.24 -15.05
CA THR A 19 -19.37 -13.99 -14.88
C THR A 19 -19.22 -12.89 -13.84
N SER A 20 -19.11 -13.28 -12.57
CA SER A 20 -18.69 -12.35 -11.53
C SER A 20 -17.25 -11.96 -11.87
N THR A 21 -17.05 -10.73 -12.32
CA THR A 21 -15.73 -10.12 -12.33
C THR A 21 -15.29 -9.99 -10.87
N SER A 22 -14.54 -10.97 -10.38
CA SER A 22 -13.92 -10.88 -9.05
C SER A 22 -12.87 -9.78 -9.13
N HIS A 23 -13.21 -8.59 -8.64
CA HIS A 23 -12.18 -7.63 -8.30
C HIS A 23 -11.29 -8.29 -7.24
N ALA A 24 -9.97 -8.20 -7.43
CA ALA A 24 -9.03 -8.63 -6.40
C ALA A 24 -9.40 -7.92 -5.09
N ALA A 25 -9.43 -8.68 -3.99
CA ALA A 25 -9.60 -8.10 -2.66
C ALA A 25 -8.52 -7.05 -2.41
N VAL A 26 -8.77 -6.12 -1.50
CA VAL A 26 -7.84 -5.04 -1.17
C VAL A 26 -7.33 -5.25 0.25
N HIS A 27 -6.04 -5.02 0.49
CA HIS A 27 -5.47 -5.09 1.81
C HIS A 27 -6.04 -3.96 2.68
N PRO A 28 -6.67 -4.27 3.82
CA PRO A 28 -7.45 -3.30 4.59
C PRO A 28 -6.58 -2.17 5.16
N VAL A 29 -5.29 -2.42 5.35
CA VAL A 29 -4.35 -1.43 5.90
C VAL A 29 -3.82 -0.49 4.83
N THR A 30 -3.36 -0.99 3.68
CA THR A 30 -2.72 -0.11 2.68
C THR A 30 -3.70 0.42 1.63
N GLY A 31 -4.81 -0.29 1.43
CA GLY A 31 -5.71 -0.04 0.31
C GLY A 31 -5.18 -0.58 -1.03
N ASP A 32 -4.08 -1.34 -1.01
CA ASP A 32 -3.49 -1.92 -2.22
C ASP A 32 -4.18 -3.25 -2.58
N PRO A 33 -4.35 -3.57 -3.88
CA PRO A 33 -4.89 -4.85 -4.31
C PRO A 33 -4.07 -6.03 -3.79
N ILE A 34 -4.73 -7.13 -3.45
CA ILE A 34 -4.07 -8.40 -3.11
C ILE A 34 -3.54 -9.05 -4.39
N SER A 35 -2.34 -9.62 -4.31
CA SER A 35 -1.71 -10.33 -5.42
C SER A 35 -2.55 -11.52 -5.85
N THR A 36 -2.84 -11.57 -7.14
CA THR A 36 -3.37 -12.76 -7.82
C THR A 36 -2.27 -13.62 -8.43
N THR A 37 -1.00 -13.24 -8.23
CA THR A 37 0.16 -13.91 -8.83
C THR A 37 0.85 -14.82 -7.83
N PHE A 38 1.02 -14.37 -6.59
CA PHE A 38 1.75 -15.10 -5.56
C PHE A 38 0.91 -15.26 -4.29
N THR A 39 1.04 -16.40 -3.63
CA THR A 39 0.85 -16.48 -2.18
C THR A 39 2.20 -16.67 -1.51
N VAL A 40 2.34 -16.16 -0.29
CA VAL A 40 3.56 -16.27 0.50
C VAL A 40 3.21 -16.80 1.88
N GLU A 41 3.94 -17.81 2.31
CA GLU A 41 3.94 -18.28 3.69
C GLU A 41 5.35 -18.17 4.26
N VAL A 42 5.45 -17.77 5.53
CA VAL A 42 6.71 -17.69 6.26
C VAL A 42 6.55 -18.43 7.58
N ALA A 43 7.40 -19.42 7.83
CA ALA A 43 7.32 -20.28 9.01
C ALA A 43 5.91 -20.90 9.22
N GLY A 44 5.21 -21.22 8.12
CA GLY A 44 3.86 -21.79 8.13
C GLY A 44 2.72 -20.78 8.36
N LYS A 45 3.01 -19.48 8.46
CA LYS A 45 2.00 -18.42 8.56
C LYS A 45 1.82 -17.74 7.20
N SER A 46 0.57 -17.57 6.76
CA SER A 46 0.26 -16.81 5.55
C SER A 46 0.58 -15.33 5.74
N VAL A 47 1.20 -14.72 4.73
CA VAL A 47 1.55 -13.30 4.68
C VAL A 47 0.74 -12.64 3.55
N PRO A 48 0.01 -11.54 3.82
CA PRO A 48 -0.64 -10.78 2.77
C PRO A 48 0.38 -10.30 1.73
N VAL A 49 0.05 -10.52 0.46
CA VAL A 49 0.85 -10.03 -0.66
C VAL A 49 0.07 -8.94 -1.37
N THR A 50 0.57 -7.72 -1.39
CA THR A 50 -0.08 -6.57 -2.04
C THR A 50 0.61 -6.19 -3.33
N VAL A 51 -0.15 -5.67 -4.30
CA VAL A 51 0.36 -5.16 -5.56
C VAL A 51 0.51 -3.65 -5.45
N TYR A 52 1.73 -3.16 -5.70
CA TYR A 52 1.98 -1.74 -5.85
C TYR A 52 2.84 -1.51 -7.10
N ASP A 53 2.28 -0.76 -8.04
CA ASP A 53 2.89 -0.47 -9.35
C ASP A 53 3.31 -1.76 -10.09
N ASP A 54 4.61 -1.95 -10.35
CA ASP A 54 5.15 -3.08 -11.10
C ASP A 54 5.55 -4.28 -10.22
N ARG A 55 5.15 -4.30 -8.94
CA ARG A 55 5.67 -5.25 -7.92
C ARG A 55 4.60 -5.77 -6.98
N ASP A 56 4.90 -6.95 -6.45
CA ASP A 56 4.18 -7.56 -5.34
C ASP A 56 5.03 -7.42 -4.07
N PHE A 57 4.40 -7.13 -2.94
CA PHE A 57 5.05 -6.91 -1.64
C PHE A 57 4.47 -7.85 -0.59
N ALA A 58 5.34 -8.60 0.08
CA ALA A 58 5.02 -9.35 1.29
C ALA A 58 5.76 -8.70 2.46
N ILE A 59 5.08 -7.81 3.19
CA ILE A 59 5.62 -7.09 4.35
C ILE A 59 5.01 -7.70 5.60
N PHE A 60 5.83 -8.08 6.59
CA PHE A 60 5.33 -8.77 7.78
C PHE A 60 6.30 -8.63 8.95
N GLN A 61 5.77 -8.79 10.16
CA GLN A 61 6.57 -8.88 11.39
C GLN A 61 7.36 -10.19 11.41
N TRP A 62 8.68 -10.08 11.46
CA TRP A 62 9.60 -11.18 11.64
C TRP A 62 9.64 -11.63 13.10
N GLU A 63 9.42 -12.92 13.31
CA GLU A 63 9.48 -13.54 14.63
C GLU A 63 10.71 -14.41 14.81
N LYS A 64 11.00 -15.28 13.83
CA LYS A 64 12.07 -16.28 13.91
C LYS A 64 12.47 -16.80 12.52
N PRO A 65 13.66 -17.43 12.40
CA PRO A 65 14.03 -18.21 11.23
C PRO A 65 12.95 -19.19 10.81
N GLY A 66 12.80 -19.39 9.51
CA GLY A 66 11.78 -20.29 9.00
C GLY A 66 11.81 -20.45 7.49
N LEU A 67 11.07 -21.46 7.04
CA LEU A 67 10.87 -21.72 5.62
C LEU A 67 9.98 -20.63 5.03
N VAL A 68 10.42 -20.05 3.92
CA VAL A 68 9.61 -19.21 3.05
C VAL A 68 9.10 -20.08 1.92
N ARG A 69 7.79 -20.09 1.71
CA ARG A 69 7.12 -20.79 0.62
C ARG A 69 6.38 -19.79 -0.23
N ILE A 70 6.74 -19.74 -1.52
CA ILE A 70 6.12 -18.86 -2.52
C ILE A 70 5.43 -19.75 -3.54
N THR A 71 4.12 -19.57 -3.71
CA THR A 71 3.34 -20.35 -4.67
C THR A 71 2.83 -19.44 -5.78
N ARG A 72 3.07 -19.82 -7.05
CA ARG A 72 2.41 -19.18 -8.19
C ARG A 72 0.95 -19.63 -8.24
N GLN A 73 0.02 -18.68 -8.21
CA GLN A 73 -1.41 -18.99 -8.17
C GLN A 73 -1.96 -19.49 -9.51
N ASP A 74 -1.27 -19.22 -10.63
CA ASP A 74 -1.64 -19.72 -11.96
C ASP A 74 -1.38 -21.22 -12.17
N GLY A 75 -0.75 -21.89 -11.19
CA GLY A 75 -0.44 -23.32 -11.23
C GLY A 75 0.67 -23.70 -12.21
N VAL A 76 1.26 -22.74 -12.93
CA VAL A 76 2.31 -23.00 -13.91
C VAL A 76 3.61 -23.35 -13.19
N PRO A 77 4.30 -24.44 -13.57
CA PRO A 77 5.59 -24.79 -12.99
C PRO A 77 6.63 -23.68 -13.14
N ILE A 78 7.41 -23.46 -12.09
CA ILE A 78 8.52 -22.50 -12.09
C ILE A 78 9.70 -23.13 -12.82
N THR A 79 10.23 -22.43 -13.83
CA THR A 79 11.35 -22.93 -14.65
C THR A 79 12.66 -22.19 -14.35
N GLU A 80 12.57 -20.91 -14.02
CA GLU A 80 13.67 -20.05 -13.64
C GLU A 80 13.31 -19.28 -12.36
N HIS A 81 14.27 -19.19 -11.44
CA HIS A 81 14.12 -18.35 -10.27
C HIS A 81 15.41 -17.61 -9.93
N ARG A 82 15.27 -16.45 -9.29
CA ARG A 82 16.40 -15.72 -8.72
C ARG A 82 15.98 -15.07 -7.41
N ILE A 83 16.75 -15.36 -6.36
CA ILE A 83 16.60 -14.76 -5.04
C ILE A 83 17.74 -13.75 -4.84
N ARG A 84 17.41 -12.49 -4.54
CA ARG A 84 18.39 -11.40 -4.36
C ARG A 84 18.34 -10.86 -2.93
N PRO A 85 19.48 -10.50 -2.31
CA PRO A 85 20.82 -10.36 -2.93
C PRO A 85 21.56 -11.69 -3.21
N VAL A 86 22.04 -11.90 -4.44
CA VAL A 86 22.73 -13.14 -4.86
C VAL A 86 23.96 -13.47 -4.02
N ARG A 87 24.65 -12.44 -3.51
CA ARG A 87 25.84 -12.59 -2.66
C ARG A 87 25.60 -13.38 -1.37
N MET A 88 24.34 -13.62 -0.99
CA MET A 88 24.00 -14.44 0.17
C MET A 88 23.95 -15.94 -0.15
N GLY A 89 24.21 -16.34 -1.40
CA GLY A 89 24.41 -17.75 -1.78
C GLY A 89 23.19 -18.65 -1.59
N MET A 90 21.99 -18.07 -1.42
CA MET A 90 20.79 -18.87 -1.19
C MET A 90 20.38 -19.61 -2.45
N VAL A 91 20.09 -20.90 -2.28
CA VAL A 91 19.57 -21.76 -3.34
C VAL A 91 18.14 -22.10 -2.99
N GLY A 92 17.20 -21.67 -3.84
CA GLY A 92 15.80 -22.03 -3.71
C GLY A 92 15.55 -23.44 -4.25
N LYS A 93 14.62 -24.16 -3.61
CA LYS A 93 14.12 -25.45 -4.07
C LYS A 93 12.79 -25.24 -4.76
N VAL A 94 12.68 -25.70 -6.00
CA VAL A 94 11.44 -25.61 -6.79
C VAL A 94 10.78 -26.98 -6.83
N GLN A 95 9.46 -27.01 -6.58
CA GLN A 95 8.60 -28.18 -6.77
C GLN A 95 7.31 -27.72 -7.46
N GLY A 96 7.18 -28.02 -8.75
CA GLY A 96 6.06 -27.54 -9.57
C GLY A 96 6.00 -26.01 -9.58
N ASN A 97 4.89 -25.44 -9.14
CA ASN A 97 4.62 -24.00 -9.07
C ASN A 97 5.06 -23.35 -7.73
N VAL A 98 5.84 -24.06 -6.91
CA VAL A 98 6.26 -23.62 -5.58
C VAL A 98 7.78 -23.43 -5.53
N LEU A 99 8.21 -22.27 -5.02
CA LEU A 99 9.60 -22.01 -4.62
C LEU A 99 9.69 -21.99 -3.10
N GLU A 100 10.66 -22.72 -2.55
CA GLU A 100 10.96 -22.73 -1.13
C GLU A 100 12.41 -22.34 -0.86
N PHE A 101 12.65 -21.58 0.20
CA PHE A 101 13.99 -21.34 0.71
C PHE A 101 13.95 -21.02 2.20
N GLN A 102 15.06 -21.28 2.89
CA GLN A 102 15.21 -20.96 4.30
C GLN A 102 15.55 -19.48 4.47
N MET A 103 14.79 -18.75 5.30
CA MET A 103 15.18 -17.43 5.75
C MET A 103 15.71 -17.53 7.19
N ASP A 104 16.98 -17.22 7.40
CA ASP A 104 17.60 -17.28 8.73
C ASP A 104 17.83 -15.90 9.34
N GLN A 105 17.67 -14.84 8.55
CA GLN A 105 17.85 -13.46 8.98
C GLN A 105 16.76 -12.55 8.39
N PRO A 106 16.30 -11.54 9.15
CA PRO A 106 15.28 -10.59 8.70
C PRO A 106 15.89 -9.56 7.73
N LYS A 107 16.14 -9.99 6.50
CA LYS A 107 16.65 -9.12 5.43
C LYS A 107 15.63 -9.00 4.31
N PRO A 108 15.53 -7.84 3.63
CA PRO A 108 14.68 -7.74 2.45
C PRO A 108 15.20 -8.62 1.31
N TRP A 109 14.28 -9.28 0.60
CA TRP A 109 14.57 -10.12 -0.56
C TRP A 109 13.79 -9.67 -1.78
N ILE A 110 14.39 -9.80 -2.96
CA ILE A 110 13.70 -9.64 -4.24
C ILE A 110 13.72 -10.98 -4.95
N ILE A 111 12.53 -11.47 -5.28
CA ILE A 111 12.30 -12.75 -5.93
C ILE A 111 11.82 -12.49 -7.36
N ASN A 112 12.53 -13.09 -8.31
CA ASN A 112 12.11 -13.20 -9.70
C ASN A 112 11.75 -14.66 -9.98
N LEU A 113 10.54 -14.91 -10.49
CA LEU A 113 10.12 -16.23 -10.98
C LEU A 113 9.73 -16.09 -12.45
N ASP A 114 10.50 -16.70 -13.35
CA ASP A 114 10.27 -16.64 -14.79
C ASP A 114 10.04 -15.19 -15.30
N LYS A 115 8.95 -14.94 -16.04
CA LYS A 115 8.53 -13.62 -16.53
C LYS A 115 7.42 -12.97 -15.71
N THR A 116 7.23 -13.40 -14.46
CA THR A 116 6.22 -12.83 -13.56
C THR A 116 6.67 -11.48 -12.99
N ARG A 117 5.75 -10.76 -12.31
CA ARG A 117 6.10 -9.56 -11.55
C ARG A 117 7.12 -9.89 -10.45
N LYS A 118 7.89 -8.88 -10.05
CA LYS A 118 8.87 -9.04 -8.97
C LYS A 118 8.13 -9.11 -7.64
N LEU A 119 8.45 -10.11 -6.82
CA LEU A 119 7.98 -10.19 -5.44
C LEU A 119 9.08 -9.66 -4.50
N VAL A 120 8.74 -8.69 -3.66
CA VAL A 120 9.61 -8.12 -2.64
C VAL A 120 9.14 -8.62 -1.28
N ILE A 121 10.00 -9.32 -0.56
CA ILE A 121 9.73 -9.84 0.78
C ILE A 121 10.45 -8.96 1.79
N VAL A 122 9.71 -8.35 2.71
CA VAL A 122 10.22 -7.38 3.69
C VAL A 122 9.88 -7.85 5.11
N PRO A 123 10.77 -8.64 5.74
CA PRO A 123 10.66 -8.93 7.16
C PRO A 123 10.95 -7.67 7.98
N LYS A 124 10.05 -7.34 8.92
CA LYS A 124 10.18 -6.24 9.87
C LYS A 124 10.53 -6.79 11.24
N VAL A 125 11.65 -6.39 11.83
CA VAL A 125 11.98 -6.76 13.22
C VAL A 125 11.21 -5.90 14.20
N ALA A 126 11.06 -6.36 15.45
CA ALA A 126 10.49 -5.52 16.50
C ALA A 126 11.31 -4.24 16.62
N ASP A 127 10.64 -3.10 16.71
CA ASP A 127 11.33 -1.81 16.82
C ASP A 127 11.87 -1.65 18.25
N PRO A 128 13.20 -1.60 18.46
CA PRO A 128 13.78 -1.39 19.78
C PRO A 128 13.45 -0.01 20.35
N ASP A 129 13.08 0.96 19.50
CA ASP A 129 12.71 2.32 19.88
C ASP A 129 11.18 2.49 20.02
N PHE A 130 10.43 1.40 20.22
CA PHE A 130 8.99 1.45 20.48
C PHE A 130 8.70 2.37 21.69
N PRO A 131 7.79 3.35 21.57
CA PRO A 131 7.57 4.35 22.60
C PRO A 131 6.86 3.75 23.82
N ASP A 132 7.24 4.19 25.02
CA ASP A 132 6.46 3.94 26.22
C ASP A 132 5.12 4.69 26.14
N LEU A 133 4.05 3.96 25.81
CA LEU A 133 2.71 4.52 25.62
C LEU A 133 2.08 5.08 26.91
N LEU A 134 2.70 4.87 28.08
CA LEU A 134 2.30 5.47 29.35
C LEU A 134 3.02 6.80 29.62
N SER A 135 4.06 7.12 28.86
CA SER A 135 4.79 8.39 28.99
C SER A 135 3.89 9.57 28.62
N PRO A 136 3.87 10.64 29.43
CA PRO A 136 3.11 11.86 29.12
C PRO A 136 3.69 12.63 27.92
N LEU A 137 4.87 12.24 27.42
CA LEU A 137 5.49 12.81 26.22
C LEU A 137 5.05 12.09 24.93
N VAL A 138 4.22 11.05 25.02
CA VAL A 138 3.70 10.30 23.87
C VAL A 138 2.26 10.69 23.59
N PHE A 139 2.02 11.23 22.40
CA PHE A 139 0.74 11.76 21.95
C PHE A 139 0.17 10.82 20.88
N ASP A 140 -0.75 9.95 21.30
CA ASP A 140 -1.47 9.03 20.42
C ASP A 140 -2.51 9.78 19.59
N VAL A 141 -2.30 9.87 18.27
CA VAL A 141 -3.20 10.64 17.39
C VAL A 141 -4.62 10.09 17.37
N LYS A 142 -4.82 8.79 17.56
CA LYS A 142 -6.15 8.16 17.56
C LYS A 142 -6.90 8.54 18.83
N LYS A 143 -6.22 8.56 19.99
CA LYS A 143 -6.79 9.07 21.25
C LYS A 143 -7.09 10.58 21.18
N LEU A 144 -6.33 11.33 20.39
CA LEU A 144 -6.58 12.75 20.13
C LEU A 144 -7.75 13.00 19.16
N GLY A 145 -8.34 11.94 18.57
CA GLY A 145 -9.53 12.03 17.71
C GLY A 145 -9.26 11.88 16.21
N ALA A 146 -8.03 11.51 15.81
CA ALA A 146 -7.73 11.24 14.41
C ALA A 146 -8.57 10.07 13.87
N ASP A 147 -9.04 10.23 12.63
CA ASP A 147 -9.67 9.17 11.86
C ASP A 147 -8.61 8.17 11.39
N SER A 148 -8.68 6.95 11.91
CA SER A 148 -7.78 5.85 11.55
C SER A 148 -8.34 4.95 10.44
N THR A 149 -9.41 5.37 9.76
CA THR A 149 -10.06 4.59 8.68
C THR A 149 -9.65 5.05 7.29
N GLY A 150 -8.94 6.17 7.19
CA GLY A 150 -8.55 6.81 5.94
C GLY A 150 -9.69 7.58 5.26
N GLN A 151 -10.87 7.66 5.87
CA GLN A 151 -12.06 8.29 5.27
C GLN A 151 -12.14 9.79 5.51
N ARG A 152 -11.59 10.29 6.63
CA ARG A 152 -11.57 11.72 6.96
C ARG A 152 -10.16 12.28 6.89
N ASP A 153 -10.08 13.59 6.67
CA ASP A 153 -8.82 14.34 6.66
C ASP A 153 -8.38 14.66 8.09
N ASN A 154 -7.13 14.34 8.42
CA ASN A 154 -6.52 14.56 9.73
C ASN A 154 -5.51 15.73 9.75
N THR A 155 -5.37 16.47 8.64
CA THR A 155 -4.29 17.47 8.47
C THR A 155 -4.20 18.46 9.62
N GLU A 156 -5.31 19.11 9.97
CA GLU A 156 -5.34 20.15 11.00
C GLU A 156 -4.98 19.58 12.39
N LEU A 157 -5.57 18.43 12.74
CA LEU A 157 -5.32 17.76 14.03
C LEU A 157 -3.84 17.35 14.15
N ILE A 158 -3.30 16.73 13.10
CA ILE A 158 -1.90 16.27 13.09
C ILE A 158 -0.96 17.47 13.18
N GLN A 159 -1.13 18.50 12.33
CA GLN A 159 -0.26 19.66 12.34
C GLN A 159 -0.32 20.41 13.67
N LYS A 160 -1.51 20.65 14.22
CA LYS A 160 -1.68 21.29 15.53
C LYS A 160 -0.96 20.51 16.63
N THR A 161 -1.06 19.18 16.61
CA THR A 161 -0.37 18.35 17.59
C THR A 161 1.14 18.48 17.44
N ILE A 162 1.67 18.42 16.21
CA ILE A 162 3.10 18.62 15.93
C ILE A 162 3.57 19.97 16.50
N ASP A 163 2.82 21.04 16.24
CA ASP A 163 3.17 22.39 16.67
C ASP A 163 3.24 22.48 18.21
N THR A 164 2.30 21.83 18.92
CA THR A 164 2.22 21.88 20.39
C THR A 164 2.99 20.78 21.12
N LEU A 165 3.64 19.83 20.43
CA LEU A 165 4.44 18.79 21.09
C LEU A 165 5.52 19.42 21.98
N PRO A 166 5.71 18.94 23.23
CA PRO A 166 6.86 19.35 24.03
C PRO A 166 8.17 18.90 23.37
N GLN A 167 9.28 19.53 23.77
CA GLN A 167 10.62 19.07 23.35
C GLN A 167 10.82 17.61 23.78
N GLY A 168 11.32 16.77 22.87
CA GLY A 168 11.45 15.33 23.05
C GLY A 168 10.13 14.54 22.90
N GLY A 169 9.03 15.21 22.55
CA GLY A 169 7.72 14.58 22.40
C GLY A 169 7.61 13.66 21.19
N THR A 170 6.77 12.63 21.32
CA THR A 170 6.50 11.65 20.26
C THR A 170 5.06 11.79 19.78
N LEU A 171 4.87 12.02 18.49
CA LEU A 171 3.59 11.82 17.83
C LEU A 171 3.47 10.35 17.42
N TYR A 172 2.58 9.62 18.08
CA TYR A 172 2.41 8.19 17.91
C TYR A 172 1.15 7.86 17.10
N PHE A 173 1.32 7.03 16.07
CA PHE A 173 0.24 6.52 15.23
C PHE A 173 0.09 5.01 15.45
N PRO A 174 -0.97 4.55 16.13
CA PRO A 174 -1.28 3.12 16.20
C PRO A 174 -1.82 2.61 14.86
N ALA A 175 -1.97 1.29 14.72
CA ALA A 175 -2.54 0.66 13.52
C ALA A 175 -3.80 1.37 12.96
N GLY A 176 -3.82 1.57 11.64
CA GLY A 176 -4.89 2.26 10.91
C GLY A 176 -4.38 3.16 9.79
N VAL A 177 -5.30 3.72 9.00
CA VAL A 177 -5.00 4.61 7.89
C VAL A 177 -5.34 6.05 8.28
N TYR A 178 -4.34 6.92 8.28
CA TYR A 178 -4.48 8.32 8.64
C TYR A 178 -4.25 9.17 7.40
N ARG A 179 -5.35 9.60 6.78
CA ARG A 179 -5.28 10.47 5.61
C ARG A 179 -4.94 11.90 6.05
N THR A 180 -3.96 12.52 5.39
CA THR A 180 -3.55 13.90 5.63
C THR A 180 -3.01 14.54 4.36
N GLY A 181 -3.09 15.87 4.28
CA GLY A 181 -2.31 16.71 3.38
C GLY A 181 -0.88 16.87 3.89
N SER A 182 -0.19 17.91 3.43
CA SER A 182 1.20 18.15 3.85
C SER A 182 1.31 18.44 5.34
N ILE A 183 2.32 17.85 5.98
CA ILE A 183 2.68 18.14 7.37
C ILE A 183 4.12 18.67 7.45
N ASN A 184 4.34 19.60 8.36
CA ASN A 184 5.65 20.17 8.68
C ASN A 184 6.09 19.65 10.05
N LEU A 185 7.16 18.87 10.07
CA LEU A 185 7.82 18.39 11.29
C LEU A 185 8.73 19.47 11.86
N LYS A 186 8.92 19.46 13.18
CA LYS A 186 9.76 20.42 13.92
C LYS A 186 10.99 19.76 14.56
N SER A 187 11.86 20.56 15.17
CA SER A 187 13.00 20.04 15.95
C SER A 187 12.54 19.29 17.19
N ASP A 188 13.40 18.39 17.69
CA ASP A 188 13.25 17.71 18.97
C ASP A 188 11.90 16.98 19.11
N MET A 189 11.50 16.26 18.07
CA MET A 189 10.30 15.41 18.10
C MET A 189 10.57 14.05 17.47
N THR A 190 9.71 13.10 17.79
CA THR A 190 9.64 11.80 17.12
C THR A 190 8.29 11.66 16.42
N LEU A 191 8.31 11.32 15.13
CA LEU A 191 7.15 10.78 14.43
C LEU A 191 7.26 9.25 14.48
N TYR A 192 6.33 8.57 15.15
CA TYR A 192 6.36 7.11 15.29
C TYR A 192 5.13 6.48 14.63
N LEU A 193 5.34 5.62 13.64
CA LEU A 193 4.28 4.87 12.95
C LEU A 193 4.35 3.40 13.37
N ASP A 194 3.38 2.94 14.16
CA ASP A 194 3.33 1.55 14.59
C ASP A 194 3.11 0.57 13.42
N HIS A 195 3.28 -0.72 13.68
CA HIS A 195 2.86 -1.78 12.77
C HIS A 195 1.42 -1.54 12.30
N ASP A 196 1.18 -1.75 11.01
CA ASP A 196 -0.10 -1.46 10.32
C ASP A 196 -0.59 -0.01 10.39
N ALA A 197 0.23 0.96 10.85
CA ALA A 197 -0.08 2.37 10.68
C ALA A 197 0.31 2.83 9.27
N VAL A 198 -0.60 3.52 8.58
CA VAL A 198 -0.35 4.13 7.28
C VAL A 198 -0.65 5.62 7.36
N LEU A 199 0.39 6.44 7.24
CA LEU A 199 0.24 7.87 7.01
C LEU A 199 0.05 8.09 5.50
N LYS A 200 -1.21 8.33 5.08
CA LYS A 200 -1.59 8.35 3.66
C LYS A 200 -1.83 9.78 3.17
N GLY A 201 -1.20 10.14 2.05
CA GLY A 201 -1.37 11.41 1.39
C GLY A 201 -2.78 11.57 0.83
N SER A 202 -3.35 12.76 0.99
CA SER A 202 -4.58 13.12 0.31
C SER A 202 -4.41 13.05 -1.20
N ALA A 203 -5.43 12.56 -1.91
CA ALA A 203 -5.47 12.66 -3.37
C ALA A 203 -5.75 14.10 -3.84
N ASP A 204 -6.25 14.99 -2.96
CA ASP A 204 -6.44 16.39 -3.29
C ASP A 204 -5.12 17.15 -3.18
N HIS A 205 -4.49 17.39 -4.33
CA HIS A 205 -3.29 18.22 -4.46
C HIS A 205 -3.39 19.61 -3.79
N LYS A 206 -4.59 20.18 -3.57
CA LYS A 206 -4.75 21.47 -2.86
C LYS A 206 -4.46 21.37 -1.37
N GLN A 207 -4.57 20.17 -0.80
CA GLN A 207 -4.20 19.90 0.58
C GLN A 207 -2.69 19.71 0.74
N HIS A 208 -1.94 19.74 -0.36
CA HIS A 208 -0.50 19.71 -0.33
C HIS A 208 0.10 21.10 -0.54
N GLN A 209 1.18 21.35 0.17
CA GLN A 209 1.92 22.59 0.13
C GLN A 209 3.02 22.49 -0.94
N PHE A 210 3.24 23.60 -1.63
CA PHE A 210 4.29 23.74 -2.63
C PHE A 210 5.49 24.48 -2.04
N HIS A 211 6.69 24.02 -2.35
CA HIS A 211 7.90 24.82 -2.21
C HIS A 211 8.56 24.86 -3.58
N THR A 212 8.62 26.06 -4.16
CA THR A 212 8.95 26.27 -5.59
C THR A 212 8.08 25.40 -6.50
N SER A 213 8.67 24.49 -7.28
CA SER A 213 7.99 23.58 -8.19
C SER A 213 7.74 22.17 -7.61
N TYR A 214 8.05 21.96 -6.32
CA TYR A 214 7.91 20.66 -5.66
C TYR A 214 6.74 20.64 -4.67
N LEU A 215 5.93 19.59 -4.76
CA LEU A 215 4.90 19.24 -3.79
C LEU A 215 5.53 18.31 -2.75
N TYR A 216 5.38 18.63 -1.46
CA TYR A 216 5.89 17.81 -0.37
C TYR A 216 4.76 17.20 0.44
N PHE A 217 4.94 15.97 0.91
CA PHE A 217 3.97 15.32 1.80
C PHE A 217 4.38 15.47 3.28
N VAL A 218 5.63 15.10 3.59
CA VAL A 218 6.25 15.32 4.90
C VAL A 218 7.44 16.23 4.70
N ARG A 219 7.46 17.38 5.39
CA ARG A 219 8.55 18.35 5.29
C ARG A 219 9.19 18.58 6.64
N ALA A 220 10.51 18.66 6.64
CA ALA A 220 11.30 19.09 7.79
C ALA A 220 12.35 20.07 7.27
N GLN A 221 12.29 21.33 7.70
CA GLN A 221 13.20 22.37 7.22
C GLN A 221 13.92 23.02 8.41
N LYS A 222 15.25 23.05 8.35
CA LYS A 222 16.12 23.61 9.40
C LYS A 222 15.83 22.98 10.79
N THR A 223 15.51 21.69 10.82
CA THR A 223 15.22 20.95 12.05
C THR A 223 16.44 20.19 12.56
N GLN A 224 16.49 19.96 13.86
CA GLN A 224 17.51 19.14 14.53
C GLN A 224 16.84 18.13 15.46
N ASN A 225 17.51 17.02 15.76
CA ASN A 225 17.02 15.99 16.68
C ASN A 225 15.62 15.43 16.32
N LEU A 226 15.28 15.45 15.03
CA LEU A 226 14.05 14.86 14.50
C LEU A 226 14.26 13.36 14.26
N LYS A 227 13.34 12.53 14.77
CA LYS A 227 13.30 11.09 14.50
C LYS A 227 12.04 10.71 13.75
N ILE A 228 12.15 9.81 12.78
CA ILE A 228 11.02 9.12 12.13
C ILE A 228 11.28 7.63 12.33
N LEU A 229 10.44 6.99 13.13
CA LEU A 229 10.63 5.63 13.63
C LEU A 229 9.36 4.80 13.43
N GLY A 230 9.44 3.52 13.75
CA GLY A 230 8.33 2.58 13.66
C GLY A 230 8.30 1.77 12.36
N ASN A 231 7.45 0.74 12.37
CA ASN A 231 7.31 -0.23 11.29
C ASN A 231 6.16 0.08 10.31
N GLY A 232 5.45 1.18 10.51
CA GLY A 232 4.38 1.62 9.63
C GLY A 232 4.85 2.12 8.25
N ILE A 233 3.89 2.64 7.47
CA ILE A 233 4.06 3.04 6.08
C ILE A 233 3.76 4.53 5.94
N ILE A 234 4.63 5.24 5.21
CA ILE A 234 4.32 6.57 4.68
C ILE A 234 3.99 6.39 3.20
N ASP A 235 2.72 6.53 2.86
CA ASP A 235 2.24 6.50 1.48
C ASP A 235 1.85 7.92 1.06
N ALA A 236 2.70 8.59 0.29
CA ALA A 236 2.43 9.96 -0.17
C ALA A 236 1.30 10.08 -1.22
N ASN A 237 0.68 8.96 -1.61
CA ASN A 237 -0.37 8.89 -2.64
C ASN A 237 0.03 9.57 -3.97
N GLY A 238 1.31 9.44 -4.33
CA GLY A 238 1.91 10.27 -5.38
C GLY A 238 1.33 10.02 -6.77
N HIS A 239 0.84 8.82 -7.07
CA HIS A 239 0.20 8.52 -8.35
C HIS A 239 -1.07 9.38 -8.55
N ASP A 240 -1.97 9.36 -7.58
CA ASP A 240 -3.25 10.07 -7.66
C ASP A 240 -3.06 11.58 -7.63
N VAL A 241 -2.15 12.05 -6.78
CA VAL A 241 -1.75 13.47 -6.72
C VAL A 241 -1.21 13.94 -8.08
N ARG A 242 -0.32 13.16 -8.73
CA ARG A 242 0.19 13.50 -10.07
C ARG A 242 -0.92 13.54 -11.12
N GLN A 243 -1.86 12.60 -11.07
CA GLN A 243 -2.99 12.57 -12.00
C GLN A 243 -3.95 13.76 -11.78
N ALA A 244 -4.22 14.13 -10.53
CA ALA A 244 -5.03 15.29 -10.19
C ALA A 244 -4.39 16.59 -10.71
N CYS A 245 -3.09 16.78 -10.50
CA CYS A 245 -2.36 17.93 -11.05
C CYS A 245 -2.44 18.01 -12.58
N LYS A 246 -2.28 16.88 -13.29
CA LYS A 246 -2.39 16.83 -14.76
C LYS A 246 -3.79 17.23 -15.24
N ARG A 247 -4.84 16.69 -14.64
CA ARG A 247 -6.24 17.00 -15.01
C ARG A 247 -6.55 18.50 -14.87
N ASN A 248 -6.06 19.13 -13.81
CA ASN A 248 -6.27 20.56 -13.58
C ASN A 248 -5.46 21.45 -14.54
N ALA A 249 -4.25 21.04 -14.92
CA ALA A 249 -3.49 21.74 -15.95
C ALA A 249 -4.17 21.69 -17.33
N THR A 250 -4.82 20.56 -17.65
CA THR A 250 -5.56 20.40 -18.91
C THR A 250 -6.87 21.18 -18.91
N SER A 251 -7.60 21.23 -17.78
CA SER A 251 -8.85 22.02 -17.69
C SER A 251 -8.60 23.54 -17.63
N ALA A 252 -7.44 23.98 -17.14
CA ALA A 252 -7.01 25.38 -17.24
C ALA A 252 -6.60 25.81 -18.66
N ARG A 253 -6.35 24.84 -19.55
CA ARG A 253 -6.18 25.05 -21.00
C ARG A 253 -7.51 24.83 -21.72
N SER A 254 -8.44 25.78 -21.62
CA SER A 254 -9.55 25.85 -22.59
C SER A 254 -8.99 26.07 -24.01
N PRO A 255 -9.63 25.51 -25.06
CA PRO A 255 -9.11 25.57 -26.43
C PRO A 255 -9.18 26.99 -26.95
N ALA A 256 -8.01 27.59 -27.22
CA ALA A 256 -7.95 28.83 -27.97
C ALA A 256 -8.40 28.57 -29.42
N GLY A 257 -9.51 29.21 -29.81
CA GLY A 257 -9.80 29.56 -31.20
C GLY A 257 -10.69 28.60 -31.98
N ALA A 258 -12.00 28.64 -31.74
CA ALA A 258 -12.96 28.42 -32.81
C ALA A 258 -12.84 29.59 -33.79
N TRP A 259 -12.09 29.42 -34.88
CA TRP A 259 -12.11 30.34 -36.02
C TRP A 259 -13.47 30.18 -36.73
N SER A 260 -14.37 31.14 -36.57
CA SER A 260 -15.52 31.29 -37.45
C SER A 260 -15.06 31.94 -38.76
N SER A 261 -14.92 31.15 -39.82
CA SER A 261 -14.78 31.70 -41.18
C SER A 261 -16.12 32.29 -41.60
N SER A 262 -16.28 33.60 -41.48
CA SER A 262 -17.38 34.32 -42.12
C SER A 262 -17.11 34.38 -43.62
N THR A 263 -17.83 33.57 -44.38
CA THR A 263 -17.92 33.69 -45.84
C THR A 263 -18.62 35.01 -46.17
N ARG A 264 -17.88 36.03 -46.60
CA ARG A 264 -18.46 37.24 -47.18
C ARG A 264 -18.62 36.99 -48.69
N ARG A 265 -19.84 36.64 -49.11
CA ARG A 265 -20.30 36.81 -50.50
C ARG A 265 -20.60 38.30 -50.69
N THR A 266 -19.88 38.94 -51.59
CA THR A 266 -20.33 39.64 -52.82
C THR A 266 -19.11 40.34 -53.40
#